data_AF-A0A382YX34-F1
#
_entry.id   AF-A0A382YX34-F1
#
_cell.length_a   1.000
_cell.length_b   1.000
_cell.length_c   1.000
_cell.angle_alpha   90.00
_cell.angle_beta   90.00
_cell.angle_gamma   90.00
#
_symmetry.space_group_name_H-M   'P 1'
#
loop_
_entity.id
_entity.type
_entity.pdbx_description
1 polymer ?
#
loop_
_entity_poly.entity_id
_entity_poly.type
_entity_poly.pdbx_seq_one_letter_code
_entity_poly.pdbx_strand_id
1 'polypeptide(L)'
;MKRRIFLKGSLAAGTLAVAAGAGMLTPTRVLAATWPKAAFESKTEADALNAFFGTSEVEQGDQVSIKAPLQAENGAVVPIKVMTSLEGVEAIAIITIKNPSPYTTSLQVAGAGGLYSTRIKMGQTSPVN
;
A
#
# COMPACT_ATOMS: atom_id res chain seq x y z
N MET A 1 -24.23 5.00 -50.23
CA MET A 1 -23.82 4.48 -48.90
C MET A 1 -22.51 5.06 -48.35
N LYS A 2 -21.48 5.37 -49.18
CA LYS A 2 -20.16 5.86 -48.72
C LYS A 2 -20.17 7.19 -47.91
N ARG A 3 -21.03 8.16 -48.27
CA ARG A 3 -21.11 9.48 -47.60
C ARG A 3 -21.66 9.42 -46.17
N ARG A 4 -22.63 8.54 -45.90
CA ARG A 4 -23.23 8.37 -44.57
C ARG A 4 -22.26 7.70 -43.60
N ILE A 5 -21.44 6.78 -44.11
CA ILE A 5 -20.40 6.10 -43.33
C ILE A 5 -19.27 7.09 -42.98
N PHE A 6 -18.87 7.92 -43.95
CA PHE A 6 -17.88 8.98 -43.73
C PHE A 6 -18.33 9.97 -42.64
N LEU A 7 -19.57 10.47 -42.71
CA LEU A 7 -20.11 11.42 -41.74
C LEU A 7 -20.27 10.83 -40.34
N LYS A 8 -20.67 9.55 -40.22
CA LYS A 8 -20.72 8.86 -38.93
C LYS A 8 -19.34 8.60 -38.35
N GLY A 9 -18.37 8.25 -39.20
CA GLY A 9 -16.98 8.01 -38.80
C GLY A 9 -16.29 9.28 -38.30
N SER A 10 -16.47 10.42 -38.98
CA SER A 10 -15.88 11.69 -38.56
C SER A 10 -16.49 12.21 -37.26
N LEU A 11 -17.81 12.07 -37.07
CA LEU A 11 -18.46 12.46 -35.83
C LEU A 11 -17.99 11.60 -34.64
N ALA A 12 -17.91 10.28 -34.83
CA ALA A 12 -17.43 9.36 -33.80
C ALA A 12 -15.95 9.64 -33.44
N ALA A 13 -15.09 9.82 -34.45
CA ALA A 13 -13.69 10.17 -34.24
C ALA A 13 -13.52 11.51 -33.51
N GLY A 14 -14.33 12.52 -33.85
CA GLY A 14 -14.34 13.82 -33.16
C GLY A 14 -14.73 13.69 -31.70
N THR A 15 -15.79 12.92 -31.39
CA THR A 15 -16.20 12.69 -29.99
C THR A 15 -15.15 11.93 -29.18
N LEU A 16 -14.46 10.96 -29.80
CA LEU A 16 -13.38 10.22 -29.13
C LEU A 16 -12.16 11.10 -28.89
N ALA A 17 -11.80 11.97 -29.84
CA ALA A 17 -10.71 12.93 -29.67
C ALA A 17 -10.98 13.92 -28.53
N VAL A 18 -12.21 14.42 -28.42
CA VAL A 18 -12.63 15.29 -27.31
C VAL A 18 -12.63 14.53 -25.98
N ALA A 19 -13.15 13.30 -25.95
CA ALA A 19 -13.14 12.46 -24.74
C ALA A 19 -11.70 12.10 -24.30
N ALA A 20 -10.80 11.86 -25.25
CA ALA A 20 -9.38 11.64 -24.98
C ALA A 20 -8.71 12.90 -24.43
N GLY A 21 -8.95 14.07 -25.04
CA GLY A 21 -8.40 15.35 -24.60
C GLY A 21 -8.93 15.79 -23.23
N ALA A 22 -10.18 15.45 -22.90
CA ALA A 22 -10.76 15.66 -21.58
C ALA A 22 -10.30 14.62 -20.54
N GLY A 23 -9.43 13.67 -20.91
CA GLY A 23 -8.92 12.64 -20.01
C GLY A 23 -9.95 11.57 -19.62
N MET A 24 -11.12 11.54 -20.26
CA MET A 24 -12.20 10.60 -19.95
C MET A 24 -11.88 9.16 -20.42
N LEU A 25 -10.94 9.01 -21.36
CA LEU A 25 -10.37 7.72 -21.76
C LEU A 25 -9.14 7.33 -20.94
N THR A 26 -8.64 8.21 -20.06
CA THR A 26 -7.49 7.90 -19.21
C THR A 26 -7.94 6.93 -18.11
N PRO A 27 -7.27 5.78 -17.93
CA PRO A 27 -7.67 4.80 -16.94
C PRO A 27 -7.38 5.29 -15.52
N THR A 28 -8.41 5.77 -14.82
CA THR A 28 -8.29 6.31 -13.45
C THR A 28 -8.09 5.23 -12.39
N ARG A 29 -8.71 4.06 -12.55
CA ARG A 29 -8.63 2.97 -11.54
C ARG A 29 -7.25 2.31 -11.44
N VAL A 30 -6.55 2.16 -12.57
CA VAL A 30 -5.20 1.57 -12.61
C VAL A 30 -4.17 2.51 -11.98
N LEU A 31 -4.36 3.82 -12.14
CA LEU A 31 -3.51 4.83 -11.53
C LEU A 31 -3.84 5.05 -10.04
N ALA A 32 -5.09 4.85 -9.63
CA ALA A 32 -5.52 4.97 -8.23
C ALA A 32 -5.15 3.74 -7.37
N ALA A 33 -4.85 2.59 -7.99
CA ALA A 33 -4.15 1.49 -7.32
C ALA A 33 -2.66 1.85 -7.17
N THR A 34 -2.39 2.99 -6.54
CA THR A 34 -1.04 3.49 -6.26
C THR A 34 -0.39 2.55 -5.26
N TRP A 35 0.39 1.59 -5.78
CA TRP A 35 1.36 0.88 -4.99
C TRP A 35 2.25 1.91 -4.27
N PRO A 36 2.40 1.84 -2.93
CA PRO A 36 3.15 2.85 -2.16
C PRO A 36 4.66 2.65 -2.36
N LYS A 37 5.13 2.90 -3.59
CA LYS A 37 6.51 2.66 -4.03
C LYS A 37 7.51 3.41 -3.16
N ALA A 38 7.22 4.67 -2.84
CA ALA A 38 8.07 5.50 -2.00
C ALA A 38 8.28 4.88 -0.60
N ALA A 39 7.23 4.32 0.01
CA ALA A 39 7.33 3.66 1.31
C ALA A 39 8.21 2.40 1.22
N PHE A 40 8.02 1.56 0.21
CA PHE A 40 8.82 0.34 0.00
C PHE A 40 10.29 0.62 -0.39
N GLU A 41 10.58 1.75 -1.04
CA GLU A 41 11.94 2.13 -1.43
C GLU A 41 12.69 2.90 -0.33
N SER A 42 11.99 3.31 0.73
CA SER A 42 12.55 4.04 1.86
C SER A 42 13.66 3.27 2.55
N LYS A 43 14.65 4.00 3.09
CA LYS A 43 15.81 3.43 3.80
C LYS A 43 15.74 3.62 5.30
N THR A 44 14.89 4.51 5.77
CA THR A 44 14.65 4.76 7.19
C THR A 44 13.18 4.53 7.52
N GLU A 45 12.91 4.29 8.80
CA GLU A 45 11.55 4.16 9.32
C GLU A 45 10.77 5.47 9.16
N ALA A 46 11.39 6.61 9.49
CA ALA A 46 10.76 7.92 9.36
C ALA A 46 10.36 8.24 7.91
N ASP A 47 11.21 7.91 6.94
CA ASP A 47 10.90 8.11 5.51
C ASP A 47 9.73 7.20 5.08
N ALA A 48 9.72 5.95 5.54
CA ALA A 48 8.66 5.01 5.22
C ALA A 48 7.30 5.44 5.80
N LEU A 49 7.30 5.92 7.05
CA LEU A 49 6.10 6.45 7.72
C LEU A 49 5.58 7.70 7.01
N ASN A 50 6.46 8.66 6.72
CA ASN A 50 6.09 9.86 5.97
C ASN A 50 5.54 9.51 4.58
N ALA A 51 6.13 8.52 3.89
CA ALA A 51 5.70 8.13 2.55
C ALA A 51 4.34 7.41 2.51
N PHE A 52 3.97 6.67 3.57
CA PHE A 52 2.72 5.91 3.61
C PHE A 52 1.59 6.61 4.40
N PHE A 53 1.90 7.13 5.58
CA PHE A 53 0.93 7.79 6.47
C PHE A 53 0.92 9.31 6.33
N GLY A 54 1.90 9.91 5.64
CA GLY A 54 2.01 11.36 5.49
C GLY A 54 2.62 12.07 6.72
N THR A 55 2.98 11.32 7.76
CA THR A 55 3.61 11.82 8.98
C THR A 55 4.57 10.78 9.56
N SER A 56 5.59 11.23 10.28
CA SER A 56 6.49 10.39 11.09
C SER A 56 6.20 10.50 12.58
N GLU A 57 5.16 11.23 12.97
CA GLU A 57 4.72 11.29 14.36
C GLU A 57 4.08 9.96 14.73
N VAL A 58 4.67 9.29 15.72
CA VAL A 58 4.19 8.01 16.24
C VAL A 58 3.86 8.20 17.71
N GLU A 59 2.60 7.99 18.06
CA GLU A 59 2.20 7.86 19.46
C GLU A 59 2.33 6.40 19.89
N GLN A 60 3.13 6.17 20.93
CA GLN A 60 3.27 4.84 21.50
C GLN A 60 2.06 4.55 22.41
N GLY A 61 1.30 3.51 22.09
CA GLY A 61 0.12 3.11 22.86
C GLY A 61 0.10 1.61 23.15
N ASP A 62 -0.50 1.25 24.29
CA ASP A 62 -0.63 -0.14 24.74
C ASP A 62 -1.74 -0.92 24.01
N GLN A 63 -2.43 -0.27 23.07
CA GLN A 63 -3.56 -0.83 22.35
C GLN A 63 -3.13 -1.67 21.13
N VAL A 64 -1.84 -1.70 20.79
CA VAL A 64 -1.27 -2.51 19.71
C VAL A 64 -0.41 -3.64 20.29
N SER A 65 -0.72 -4.87 19.90
CA SER A 65 -0.02 -6.08 20.33
C SER A 65 0.60 -6.80 19.14
N ILE A 66 1.91 -7.02 19.20
CA ILE A 66 2.67 -7.74 18.18
C ILE A 66 3.08 -9.10 18.75
N LYS A 67 2.60 -10.17 18.13
CA LYS A 67 3.02 -11.55 18.41
C LYS A 67 4.00 -12.00 17.32
N ALA A 68 5.25 -12.13 17.72
CA ALA A 68 6.34 -12.67 16.91
C ALA A 68 7.04 -13.81 17.68
N PRO A 69 7.60 -14.82 17.00
CA PRO A 69 8.46 -15.80 17.65
C PRO A 69 9.69 -15.13 18.23
N LEU A 70 10.14 -15.58 19.42
CA LEU A 70 11.33 -15.03 20.08
C LEU A 70 12.59 -15.18 19.22
N GLN A 71 12.69 -16.29 18.50
CA GLN A 71 13.77 -16.58 17.58
C GLN A 71 13.19 -17.13 16.27
N ALA A 72 13.56 -16.50 15.16
CA ALA A 72 13.21 -16.99 13.83
C ALA A 72 14.20 -18.07 13.41
N GLU A 73 13.76 -19.34 13.41
CA GLU A 73 14.56 -20.46 12.88
C GLU A 73 14.78 -20.33 11.37
N ASN A 74 13.75 -19.84 10.67
CA ASN A 74 13.78 -19.60 9.24
C ASN A 74 13.50 -18.13 8.95
N GLY A 75 14.56 -17.36 8.69
CA GLY A 75 14.46 -15.94 8.33
C GLY A 75 13.71 -15.70 7.01
N ALA A 76 13.55 -16.70 6.15
CA ALA A 76 12.75 -16.56 4.93
C ALA A 76 11.24 -16.50 5.22
N VAL A 77 10.79 -17.06 6.34
CA VAL A 77 9.37 -17.20 6.67
C VAL A 77 9.14 -17.01 8.17
N VAL A 78 9.03 -15.75 8.59
CA VAL A 78 8.78 -15.40 9.99
C VAL A 78 7.31 -15.02 10.16
N PRO A 79 6.52 -15.80 10.95
CA PRO A 79 5.13 -15.47 11.20
C PRO A 79 5.03 -14.28 12.17
N ILE A 80 4.33 -13.23 11.75
CA ILE A 80 4.04 -12.05 12.57
C ILE A 80 2.53 -11.87 12.63
N LYS A 81 2.01 -11.62 13.82
CA LYS A 81 0.60 -11.31 14.04
C LYS A 81 0.48 -10.01 14.82
N VAL A 82 -0.09 -9.01 14.19
CA VAL A 82 -0.44 -7.71 14.78
C VAL A 82 -1.91 -7.74 15.13
N MET A 83 -2.23 -7.32 16.35
CA MET A 83 -3.59 -7.16 16.85
C MET A 83 -3.72 -5.76 17.45
N THR A 84 -4.81 -5.07 17.22
CA THR A 84 -5.10 -3.78 17.83
C THR A 84 -6.53 -3.72 18.34
N SER A 85 -6.72 -3.07 19.49
CA SER A 85 -8.02 -2.75 20.08
C SER A 85 -8.49 -1.33 19.75
N LEU A 86 -7.74 -0.59 18.90
CA LEU A 86 -8.14 0.73 18.43
C LEU A 86 -9.42 0.65 17.60
N GLU A 87 -10.32 1.60 17.83
CA GLU A 87 -11.49 1.83 16.99
C GLU A 87 -11.09 2.67 15.77
N GLY A 88 -11.68 2.39 14.60
CA GLY A 88 -11.44 3.20 13.40
C GLY A 88 -10.07 3.00 12.73
N VAL A 89 -9.47 1.81 12.83
CA VAL A 89 -8.20 1.52 12.16
C VAL A 89 -8.36 1.59 10.63
N GLU A 90 -7.64 2.53 10.01
CA GLU A 90 -7.64 2.72 8.55
C GLU A 90 -6.55 1.91 7.84
N ALA A 91 -5.40 1.73 8.50
CA ALA A 91 -4.29 0.96 7.95
C ALA A 91 -3.39 0.38 9.04
N ILE A 92 -2.75 -0.75 8.73
CA ILE A 92 -1.74 -1.41 9.56
C ILE A 92 -0.50 -1.61 8.69
N ALA A 93 0.65 -1.13 9.13
CA ALA A 93 1.94 -1.38 8.49
C ALA A 93 2.85 -2.17 9.43
N ILE A 94 3.81 -2.91 8.85
CA ILE A 94 4.86 -3.61 9.60
C ILE A 94 6.21 -3.15 9.07
N ILE A 95 7.06 -2.69 9.97
CA ILE A 95 8.39 -2.16 9.66
C ILE A 95 9.45 -3.02 10.34
N THR A 96 10.43 -3.48 9.56
CA THR A 96 11.60 -4.21 10.05
C THR A 96 12.86 -3.39 9.85
N ILE A 97 13.27 -2.67 10.91
CA ILE A 97 14.27 -1.59 10.86
C ILE A 97 15.57 -2.00 10.15
N LYS A 98 16.10 -3.19 10.43
CA LYS A 98 17.41 -3.62 9.89
C LYS A 98 17.34 -4.36 8.56
N ASN A 99 16.18 -4.42 7.92
CA ASN A 99 16.04 -5.05 6.62
C ASN A 99 16.47 -4.06 5.51
N PRO A 100 16.95 -4.52 4.34
CA PRO A 100 17.37 -3.63 3.24
C PRO A 100 16.29 -2.68 2.73
N SER A 101 15.02 -3.08 2.92
CA SER A 101 13.83 -2.25 2.80
C SER A 101 13.08 -2.40 4.13
N PRO A 102 13.07 -1.36 4.99
CA PRO A 102 12.44 -1.44 6.31
C PRO A 102 10.93 -1.64 6.21
N TYR A 103 10.28 -0.97 5.25
CA TYR A 103 8.84 -1.07 5.05
C TYR A 103 8.48 -2.43 4.42
N THR A 104 7.96 -3.34 5.23
CA THR A 104 7.85 -4.75 4.83
C THR A 104 6.50 -5.06 4.22
N THR A 105 5.42 -4.60 4.86
CA THR A 105 4.07 -4.84 4.37
C THR A 105 3.10 -3.84 4.98
N SER A 106 1.97 -3.66 4.31
CA SER A 106 0.84 -2.90 4.85
C SER A 106 -0.49 -3.42 4.36
N LEU A 107 -1.52 -3.13 5.16
CA LEU A 107 -2.89 -3.45 4.90
C LEU A 107 -3.73 -2.21 5.15
N GLN A 108 -4.47 -1.75 4.15
CA GLN A 108 -5.54 -0.78 4.36
C GLN A 108 -6.78 -1.54 4.80
N VAL A 109 -7.34 -1.12 5.93
CA VAL A 109 -8.44 -1.77 6.62
C VAL A 109 -9.65 -0.84 6.50
N ALA A 110 -10.59 -1.18 5.64
CA ALA A 110 -11.81 -0.37 5.44
C ALA A 110 -12.87 -0.68 6.52
N GLY A 111 -12.53 -0.45 7.79
CA GLY A 111 -13.42 -0.71 8.93
C GLY A 111 -13.55 -2.18 9.34
N ALA A 112 -12.71 -3.07 8.79
CA ALA A 112 -12.55 -4.42 9.31
C ALA A 112 -11.72 -4.43 10.61
N GLY A 113 -11.87 -5.46 11.44
CA GLY A 113 -11.20 -5.53 12.74
C GLY A 113 -9.66 -5.44 12.65
N GLY A 114 -9.04 -5.05 13.77
CA GLY A 114 -7.61 -4.80 13.87
C GLY A 114 -6.71 -6.03 13.96
N LEU A 115 -6.92 -7.08 13.14
CA LEU A 115 -6.04 -8.25 13.13
C LEU A 115 -5.35 -8.41 11.78
N TYR A 116 -4.02 -8.43 11.80
CA TYR A 116 -3.20 -8.65 10.62
C TYR A 116 -2.17 -9.75 10.89
N SER A 117 -2.27 -10.86 10.16
CA SER A 117 -1.35 -12.00 10.27
C SER A 117 -0.67 -12.22 8.95
N THR A 118 0.67 -12.19 8.94
CA THR A 118 1.47 -12.35 7.73
C THR A 118 2.74 -13.14 8.01
N ARG A 119 3.43 -13.55 6.95
CA ARG A 119 4.77 -14.13 7.01
C ARG A 119 5.72 -13.20 6.27
N ILE A 120 6.70 -12.68 6.99
CA ILE A 120 7.67 -11.74 6.44
C ILE A 120 9.05 -12.38 6.34
N LYS A 121 9.87 -11.87 5.42
CA LYS A 121 11.27 -12.24 5.28
C LYS A 121 12.13 -11.29 6.11
N MET A 122 12.90 -11.84 7.05
CA MET A 122 13.87 -11.11 7.87
C MET A 122 15.27 -11.56 7.50
N GLY A 123 16.11 -10.62 7.06
CA GLY A 123 17.52 -10.92 6.75
C GLY A 123 18.40 -11.12 7.98
N GLN A 124 18.04 -10.51 9.11
CA GLN A 124 18.79 -10.56 10.36
C GLN A 124 17.90 -10.20 11.56
N THR A 125 18.42 -10.40 12.78
CA THR A 125 17.73 -10.02 14.01
C THR A 125 17.49 -8.51 14.04
N SER A 126 16.21 -8.12 13.97
CA SER A 126 15.76 -6.74 13.91
C SER A 126 14.60 -6.54 14.87
N PRO A 127 14.48 -5.34 15.48
CA PRO A 127 13.19 -4.87 16.01
C PRO A 127 12.14 -4.84 14.89
N VAL A 128 10.90 -5.15 15.26
CA VAL A 128 9.71 -5.09 14.41
C VAL A 128 8.75 -4.09 15.06
N ASN A 129 8.38 -3.06 14.31
CA ASN A 129 7.42 -2.03 14.71
C ASN A 129 6.14 -2.16 13.88
#